data_AF-A0A3D9I0U6-F1
#
_entry.id   AF-A0A3D9I0U6-F1
#
_cell.length_a   1.000
_cell.length_b   1.000
_cell.length_c   1.000
_cell.angle_alpha   90.00
_cell.angle_beta   90.00
_cell.angle_gamma   90.00
#
_symmetry.space_group_name_H-M   'P 1'
#
loop_
_entity.id
_entity.type
_entity.pdbx_description
1 polymer ?
#
loop_
_entity_poly.entity_id
_entity_poly.type
_entity_poly.pdbx_seq_one_letter_code
_entity_poly.pdbx_strand_id
1 'polypeptide(L)'
;MALGDVSIWKLKPGLPGYEFGMDLGKPHEIVEAESFITHGRVHPTIVSPNSQKSAREKGQAKAKRFRLVKEEYLAARVSGLSRDMICERYNIKIGTLRTYLSEWDIQAPERETAAMYEYNQVLSM
;
A
#
# COMPACT_ATOMS: atom_id res chain seq x y z
N MET A 1 -21.96 1.66 -27.56
CA MET A 1 -23.13 1.36 -26.71
C MET A 1 -22.61 0.69 -25.45
N ALA A 2 -22.67 1.38 -24.31
CA ALA A 2 -22.33 0.79 -23.00
C ALA A 2 -23.64 0.60 -22.23
N LEU A 3 -23.92 -0.64 -21.81
CA LEU A 3 -25.05 -0.98 -20.95
C LEU A 3 -24.71 -0.47 -19.54
N GLY A 4 -25.42 0.55 -19.07
CA GLY A 4 -25.24 1.11 -17.72
C GLY A 4 -25.77 0.17 -16.64
N ASP A 5 -25.06 0.12 -15.51
CA ASP A 5 -25.44 -0.64 -14.32
C ASP A 5 -26.81 -0.20 -13.78
N VAL A 6 -27.75 -1.15 -13.67
CA VAL A 6 -29.11 -0.91 -13.15
C VAL A 6 -29.13 -1.24 -11.65
N SER A 7 -29.36 -0.23 -10.81
CA SER A 7 -29.50 -0.40 -9.36
C SER A 7 -30.95 -0.73 -8.98
N ILE A 8 -31.19 -1.87 -8.34
CA ILE A 8 -32.53 -2.32 -7.91
C ILE A 8 -32.68 -2.11 -6.40
N TRP A 9 -33.67 -1.31 -6.00
CA TRP A 9 -33.99 -1.00 -4.60
C TRP A 9 -34.98 -2.03 -4.03
N LYS A 10 -34.72 -2.56 -2.83
CA LYS A 10 -35.63 -3.47 -2.10
C LYS A 10 -36.10 -2.85 -0.78
N LEU A 11 -37.40 -2.90 -0.53
CA LEU A 11 -38.06 -2.44 0.70
C LEU A 11 -37.78 -3.40 1.88
N LYS A 12 -37.63 -2.85 3.08
CA LYS A 12 -37.61 -3.62 4.33
C LYS A 12 -39.03 -4.11 4.66
N PRO A 13 -39.22 -5.39 4.98
CA PRO A 13 -40.54 -5.92 5.30
C PRO A 13 -40.87 -5.60 6.77
N GLY A 14 -41.81 -4.69 7.03
CA GLY A 14 -42.16 -4.39 8.43
C GLY A 14 -43.21 -3.31 8.73
N LEU A 15 -43.95 -2.76 7.76
CA LEU A 15 -45.04 -1.82 8.05
C LEU A 15 -46.37 -2.45 7.59
N PRO A 16 -47.29 -2.79 8.52
CA PRO A 16 -48.59 -3.36 8.16
C PRO A 16 -49.53 -2.25 7.66
N GLY A 17 -50.24 -2.53 6.56
CA GLY A 17 -51.43 -1.76 6.16
C GLY A 17 -51.36 -1.02 4.81
N TYR A 18 -50.26 -1.13 4.06
CA TYR A 18 -50.14 -0.44 2.76
C TYR A 18 -50.16 -1.45 1.61
N GLU A 19 -51.13 -1.33 0.72
CA GLU A 19 -51.22 -2.11 -0.50
C GLU A 19 -50.34 -1.52 -1.62
N PHE A 20 -49.88 -2.38 -2.51
CA PHE A 20 -49.01 -1.98 -3.62
C PHE A 20 -49.79 -1.12 -4.64
N GLY A 21 -49.39 0.15 -4.79
CA GLY A 21 -50.03 1.11 -5.71
C GLY A 21 -50.87 2.20 -5.04
N MET A 22 -50.94 2.24 -3.71
CA MET A 22 -51.67 3.27 -2.97
C MET A 22 -50.88 4.58 -2.95
N ASP A 23 -51.52 5.70 -3.28
CA ASP A 23 -50.90 7.03 -3.18
C ASP A 23 -50.78 7.43 -1.70
N LEU A 24 -49.54 7.50 -1.22
CA LEU A 24 -49.22 7.75 0.19
C LEU A 24 -49.26 9.24 0.57
N GLY A 25 -49.73 10.10 -0.35
CA GLY A 25 -49.76 11.54 -0.15
C GLY A 25 -48.37 12.17 -0.10
N LYS A 26 -48.31 13.50 0.07
CA LYS A 26 -47.01 14.19 0.19
C LYS A 26 -46.39 13.88 1.56
N PRO A 27 -45.13 13.41 1.61
CA PRO A 27 -44.47 13.09 2.87
C PRO A 27 -44.41 14.33 3.74
N HIS A 28 -44.80 14.19 5.01
CA HIS A 28 -44.89 15.34 5.93
C HIS A 28 -43.52 15.78 6.44
N GLU A 29 -42.53 14.88 6.48
CA GLU A 29 -41.15 15.16 6.91
C GLU A 29 -40.18 14.13 6.29
N ILE A 30 -38.95 14.55 5.96
CA ILE A 30 -37.84 13.66 5.57
C ILE A 30 -36.83 13.70 6.71
N VAL A 31 -36.76 12.62 7.49
CA VAL A 31 -35.78 12.47 8.58
C VAL A 31 -34.60 11.67 8.04
N GLU A 32 -33.39 12.23 8.12
CA GLU A 32 -32.16 11.51 7.78
C GLU A 32 -31.98 10.32 8.73
N ALA A 33 -31.73 9.13 8.17
CA ALA A 33 -31.63 7.91 8.94
C ALA A 33 -30.35 7.89 9.79
N GLU A 34 -30.49 7.83 11.12
CA GLU A 34 -29.37 7.47 12.01
C GLU A 34 -28.86 6.08 11.64
N SER A 35 -27.56 6.01 11.35
CA SER A 35 -26.88 4.80 10.93
C SER A 35 -26.77 3.82 12.11
N PHE A 36 -27.80 2.97 12.26
CA PHE A 36 -27.78 1.86 13.21
C PHE A 36 -26.79 0.77 12.77
N ILE A 37 -25.54 0.85 13.25
CA ILE A 37 -24.55 -0.24 13.17
C ILE A 37 -25.00 -1.33 14.14
N THR A 38 -25.73 -2.33 13.64
CA THR A 38 -26.08 -3.53 14.40
C THR A 38 -24.90 -4.50 14.37
N HIS A 39 -24.18 -4.58 15.48
CA HIS A 39 -23.20 -5.63 15.74
C HIS A 39 -23.91 -6.99 15.90
N GLY A 40 -24.22 -7.65 14.78
CA GLY A 40 -24.66 -9.04 14.76
C GLY A 40 -23.47 -9.97 15.02
N ARG A 41 -23.54 -10.74 16.10
CA ARG A 41 -22.54 -11.73 16.54
C ARG A 41 -22.05 -12.61 15.39
N VAL A 42 -20.78 -12.46 15.04
CA VAL A 42 -20.01 -13.49 14.33
C VAL A 42 -18.85 -13.85 15.25
N HIS A 43 -18.65 -15.15 15.48
CA HIS A 43 -17.62 -15.74 16.33
C HIS A 43 -16.28 -14.97 16.27
N PRO A 44 -15.64 -14.65 17.41
CA PRO A 44 -14.31 -14.06 17.39
C PRO A 44 -13.29 -15.15 17.04
N THR A 45 -13.16 -15.47 15.77
CA THR A 45 -11.90 -16.04 15.29
C THR A 45 -10.90 -14.91 15.41
N ILE A 46 -9.94 -15.05 16.32
CA ILE A 46 -8.85 -14.10 16.54
C ILE A 46 -8.00 -14.11 15.26
N VAL A 47 -8.38 -13.30 14.28
CA VAL A 47 -7.56 -13.05 13.09
C VAL A 47 -6.67 -11.87 13.46
N SER A 48 -5.41 -12.20 13.70
CA SER A 48 -4.32 -11.27 13.98
C SER A 48 -4.38 -10.03 13.06
N PRO A 49 -4.20 -8.79 13.58
CA PRO A 49 -4.45 -7.55 12.85
C PRO A 49 -3.46 -7.23 11.72
N ASN A 50 -2.70 -8.21 11.23
CA ASN A 50 -1.55 -7.99 10.36
C ASN A 50 -1.76 -8.28 8.86
N SER A 51 -2.99 -8.53 8.40
CA SER A 51 -3.23 -8.94 6.99
C SER A 51 -4.30 -8.13 6.25
N GLN A 52 -4.48 -6.84 6.60
CA GLN A 52 -5.37 -5.95 5.84
C GLN A 52 -4.71 -4.61 5.54
N LYS A 53 -3.52 -4.64 4.94
CA LYS A 53 -3.01 -3.50 4.17
C LYS A 53 -2.53 -4.00 2.82
N SER A 54 -3.09 -3.43 1.76
CA SER A 54 -2.62 -3.42 0.37
C SER A 54 -3.45 -4.23 -0.63
N ALA A 55 -4.66 -3.74 -0.93
CA ALA A 55 -5.32 -4.04 -2.20
C ALA A 55 -6.00 -2.80 -2.83
N ARG A 56 -5.67 -1.59 -2.37
CA ARG A 56 -6.21 -0.33 -2.91
C ARG A 56 -5.05 0.61 -3.21
N GLU A 57 -4.43 0.43 -4.37
CA GLU A 57 -3.69 1.45 -5.14
C GLU A 57 -3.13 0.81 -6.42
N LYS A 58 -4.02 0.26 -7.26
CA LYS A 58 -3.71 -0.04 -8.66
C LYS A 58 -4.18 1.16 -9.47
N GLY A 59 -3.29 2.12 -9.75
CA GLY A 59 -3.66 3.23 -10.63
C GLY A 59 -2.73 4.45 -10.66
N GLN A 60 -1.70 4.54 -9.83
CA GLN A 60 -0.70 5.59 -10.00
C GLN A 60 0.36 5.10 -10.97
N ALA A 61 0.47 5.80 -12.11
CA ALA A 61 1.54 5.65 -13.08
C ALA A 61 2.85 5.44 -12.31
N LYS A 62 3.47 4.26 -12.46
CA LYS A 62 4.74 3.95 -11.82
C LYS A 62 5.76 4.92 -12.44
N ALA A 63 5.93 6.09 -11.82
CA ALA A 63 7.11 6.91 -12.02
C ALA A 63 8.29 5.93 -11.95
N LYS A 64 9.10 5.88 -13.02
CA LYS A 64 10.26 4.99 -13.12
C LYS A 64 11.04 5.16 -11.82
N ARG A 65 10.88 4.21 -10.89
CA ARG A 65 11.54 4.27 -9.60
C ARG A 65 13.01 4.18 -9.93
N PHE A 66 13.75 5.25 -9.63
CA PHE A 66 15.20 5.25 -9.76
C PHE A 66 15.73 4.05 -8.97
N ARG A 67 16.44 3.13 -9.64
CA ARG A 67 17.04 1.95 -9.03
C ARG A 67 18.52 2.23 -8.90
N LEU A 68 18.98 2.35 -7.66
CA LEU A 68 20.41 2.47 -7.36
C LEU A 68 21.14 1.22 -7.86
N VAL A 69 22.22 1.41 -8.62
CA VAL A 69 23.07 0.30 -9.11
C VAL A 69 24.12 -0.04 -8.05
N LYS A 70 24.58 -1.29 -8.02
CA LYS A 70 25.60 -1.78 -7.05
C LYS A 70 26.87 -0.92 -7.08
N GLU A 71 27.35 -0.58 -8.27
CA GLU A 71 28.56 0.21 -8.48
C GLU A 71 28.44 1.63 -7.91
N GLU A 72 27.30 2.29 -8.11
CA GLU A 72 27.03 3.62 -7.57
C GLU A 72 27.01 3.59 -6.03
N TYR A 73 26.41 2.55 -5.45
CA TYR A 73 26.42 2.34 -4.01
C TYR A 73 27.85 2.18 -3.47
N LEU A 74 28.64 1.30 -4.10
CA LEU A 74 30.01 1.03 -3.67
C LEU A 74 30.90 2.27 -3.82
N ALA A 75 30.77 3.02 -4.91
CA ALA A 75 31.46 4.30 -5.09
C ALA A 75 31.11 5.30 -3.99
N ALA A 76 29.83 5.39 -3.61
CA ALA A 76 29.39 6.24 -2.51
C ALA A 76 29.96 5.77 -1.15
N ARG A 77 30.05 4.46 -0.91
CA ARG A 77 30.66 3.93 0.31
C ARG A 77 32.17 4.14 0.36
N VAL A 78 32.88 3.96 -0.76
CA VAL A 78 34.33 4.20 -0.88
C VAL A 78 34.66 5.69 -0.68
N SER A 79 33.81 6.59 -1.16
CA SER A 79 33.95 8.03 -0.89
C SER A 79 33.62 8.43 0.56
N GLY A 80 33.26 7.48 1.42
CA GLY A 80 33.07 7.68 2.86
C GLY A 80 31.64 8.04 3.26
N LEU A 81 30.66 8.01 2.35
CA LEU A 81 29.27 8.28 2.71
C LEU A 81 28.69 7.16 3.58
N SER A 82 27.95 7.55 4.62
CA SER A 82 27.17 6.62 5.42
C SER A 82 25.94 6.13 4.64
N ARG A 83 25.35 5.01 5.07
CA ARG A 83 24.15 4.46 4.43
C ARG A 83 22.98 5.45 4.46
N ASP A 84 22.85 6.21 5.55
CA ASP A 84 21.81 7.24 5.70
C ASP A 84 22.03 8.39 4.71
N MET A 85 23.27 8.87 4.56
CA MET A 85 23.61 9.91 3.57
C MET A 85 23.39 9.44 2.13
N ILE A 86 23.66 8.17 1.83
CA ILE A 86 23.35 7.56 0.53
C ILE A 86 21.84 7.54 0.31
N CYS A 87 21.06 7.17 1.32
CA CYS A 87 19.60 7.20 1.25
C CYS A 87 19.08 8.61 0.94
N GLU A 88 19.59 9.63 1.61
CA GLU A 88 19.22 11.03 1.37
C GLU A 88 19.63 11.49 -0.04
N ARG A 89 20.86 11.22 -0.45
CA ARG A 89 21.41 11.66 -1.75
C ARG A 89 20.63 11.09 -2.93
N TYR A 90 20.24 9.82 -2.84
CA TYR A 90 19.49 9.14 -3.90
C TYR A 90 17.97 9.18 -3.67
N ASN A 91 17.51 9.88 -2.63
CA ASN A 91 16.11 9.99 -2.22
C ASN A 91 15.40 8.62 -2.13
N ILE A 92 16.09 7.64 -1.52
CA ILE A 92 15.58 6.29 -1.30
C ILE A 92 15.35 6.04 0.19
N LYS A 93 14.32 5.25 0.51
CA LYS A 93 14.06 4.83 1.89
C LYS A 93 15.10 3.79 2.32
N ILE A 94 15.46 3.80 3.61
CA ILE A 94 16.40 2.82 4.19
C ILE A 94 15.94 1.37 4.00
N GLY A 95 14.63 1.11 4.05
CA GLY A 95 14.07 -0.22 3.77
C GLY A 95 14.35 -0.68 2.34
N THR A 96 14.23 0.22 1.35
CA THR A 96 14.57 -0.06 -0.04
C THR A 96 16.06 -0.34 -0.21
N LEU A 97 16.92 0.45 0.46
CA LEU A 97 18.36 0.21 0.44
C LEU A 97 18.72 -1.18 1.01
N ARG A 98 18.08 -1.59 2.10
CA ARG A 98 18.26 -2.95 2.65
C ARG A 98 17.84 -4.04 1.67
N THR A 99 16.76 -3.84 0.91
CA THR A 99 16.37 -4.78 -0.15
C THR A 99 17.45 -4.89 -1.22
N TYR A 100 18.00 -3.77 -1.70
CA TYR A 100 19.09 -3.78 -2.68
C TYR A 100 20.36 -4.46 -2.16
N LEU A 101 20.74 -4.16 -0.92
CA LEU A 101 21.86 -4.81 -0.24
C LEU A 101 21.66 -6.34 -0.15
N SER A 102 20.44 -6.78 0.13
CA SER A 102 20.11 -8.21 0.12
C SER A 102 20.19 -8.83 -1.27
N GLU A 103 19.74 -8.13 -2.31
CA GLU A 103 19.85 -8.59 -3.70
C GLU A 103 21.32 -8.73 -4.15
N TRP A 104 22.22 -7.93 -3.58
CA TRP A 104 23.66 -7.97 -3.87
C TRP A 104 24.48 -8.82 -2.89
N ASP A 105 23.82 -9.50 -1.95
CA ASP A 105 24.43 -10.34 -0.91
C ASP A 105 25.35 -9.58 0.08
N ILE A 106 25.15 -8.26 0.23
CA ILE A 106 25.90 -7.34 1.11
C ILE A 106 25.07 -7.03 2.36
N GLN A 107 24.77 -8.05 3.16
CA GLN A 107 24.03 -7.86 4.42
C GLN A 107 24.95 -7.63 5.62
N ALA A 108 26.10 -8.31 5.63
CA ALA A 108 27.10 -8.24 6.68
C ALA A 108 28.13 -7.13 6.41
N PRO A 109 28.66 -6.46 7.46
CA PRO A 109 29.68 -5.42 7.31
C PRO A 109 30.97 -5.94 6.67
N GLU A 110 31.36 -7.18 6.96
CA GLU A 110 32.55 -7.84 6.38
C GLU A 110 32.43 -7.96 4.85
N ARG A 111 31.26 -8.40 4.37
CA ARG A 111 30.98 -8.51 2.93
C ARG A 111 30.91 -7.15 2.25
N GLU A 112 30.43 -6.13 2.96
CA GLU A 112 30.45 -4.75 2.47
C GLU A 112 31.89 -4.26 2.29
N THR A 113 32.76 -4.49 3.28
CA THR A 113 34.17 -4.12 3.16
C THR A 113 34.87 -4.86 2.03
N ALA A 114 34.63 -6.18 1.89
CA ALA A 114 35.19 -6.97 0.79
C ALA A 114 34.76 -6.43 -0.58
N ALA A 115 33.46 -6.16 -0.76
CA ALA A 115 32.94 -5.58 -2.00
C ALA A 115 33.52 -4.18 -2.32
N MET A 116 33.80 -3.37 -1.29
CA MET A 116 34.48 -2.07 -1.46
C MET A 116 35.94 -2.24 -1.91
N TYR A 117 36.67 -3.24 -1.36
CA TYR A 117 38.03 -3.55 -1.79
C TYR A 117 38.08 -4.06 -3.23
N GLU A 118 37.20 -4.99 -3.59
CA GLU A 118 37.08 -5.51 -4.97
C GLU A 118 36.79 -4.38 -5.97
N TYR A 119 35.85 -3.48 -5.63
CA TYR A 119 35.53 -2.33 -6.47
C TYR A 119 36.75 -1.40 -6.68
N ASN A 120 37.52 -1.14 -5.62
CA ASN A 120 38.74 -0.33 -5.72
C ASN A 120 39.85 -1.01 -6.54
N GLN A 121 39.98 -2.33 -6.47
CA GLN A 121 40.95 -3.06 -7.31
C GLN A 121 40.63 -2.91 -8.80
N VAL A 122 39.34 -3.01 -9.16
CA VAL A 122 38.88 -2.83 -10.55
C VAL A 122 39.10 -1.40 -11.02
N LEU A 123 38.91 -0.38 -10.15
CA LEU A 123 39.11 1.02 -10.51
C LEU A 123 40.61 1.40 -10.68
N SER A 124 41.51 0.63 -10.09
CA SER A 124 42.96 0.88 -10.13
C SER A 124 43.66 0.22 -11.33
N MET A 125 42.94 -0.56 -12.15
CA MET A 125 43.43 -1.16 -13.40
C MET A 125 43.10 -0.28 -14.60
#